data_AF-A0A645CKN9-F1
#
_entry.id   AF-A0A645CKN9-F1
#
_cell.length_a   1.000
_cell.length_b   1.000
_cell.length_c   1.000
_cell.angle_alpha   90.00
_cell.angle_beta   90.00
_cell.angle_gamma   90.00
#
_symmetry.space_group_name_H-M   'P 1'
#
loop_
_entity.id
_entity.type
_entity.pdbx_description
1 polymer ?
#
loop_
_entity_poly.entity_id
_entity_poly.type
_entity_poly.pdbx_seq_one_letter_code
_entity_poly.pdbx_strand_id
1 'polypeptide(L)'
;MENRKLTWKEKYQLSLNEYFTLKEIMQLRDCGKSSAIAIREKAIDYCIINDYEVGTRKILAEAVFEVTQKDTEFYYDKMMLETLSELSYSINEENLSEKLYDAMNKKKGYS
;
A
#
# COMPACT_ATOMS: atom_id res chain seq x y z
N MET A 1 6.69 -14.93 -13.79
CA MET A 1 6.08 -15.01 -12.45
C MET A 1 5.45 -13.66 -12.19
N GLU A 2 4.12 -13.58 -12.31
CA GLU A 2 3.38 -12.34 -12.19
C GLU A 2 3.41 -11.87 -10.73
N ASN A 3 3.83 -10.62 -10.50
CA ASN A 3 3.90 -10.07 -9.16
C ASN A 3 2.51 -9.58 -8.78
N ARG A 4 1.82 -10.28 -7.87
CA ARG A 4 0.51 -9.86 -7.37
C ARG A 4 0.64 -8.43 -6.81
N LYS A 5 -0.20 -7.52 -7.31
CA LYS A 5 -0.29 -6.16 -6.80
C LYS A 5 -0.92 -6.17 -5.41
N LEU A 6 -0.24 -5.56 -4.44
CA LEU A 6 -0.71 -5.42 -3.06
C LEU A 6 -1.66 -4.22 -2.94
N THR A 7 -2.65 -4.32 -2.05
CA THR A 7 -3.47 -3.16 -1.63
C THR A 7 -2.65 -2.18 -0.81
N TRP A 8 -3.17 -0.97 -0.53
CA TRP A 8 -2.43 -0.03 0.33
C TRP A 8 -2.32 -0.55 1.76
N LYS A 9 -3.35 -1.23 2.27
CA LYS A 9 -3.29 -1.92 3.57
C LYS A 9 -2.14 -2.94 3.63
N GLU A 10 -2.00 -3.77 2.60
CA GLU A 10 -0.93 -4.78 2.54
C GLU A 10 0.46 -4.16 2.39
N LYS A 11 0.58 -3.07 1.62
CA LYS A 11 1.83 -2.31 1.51
C LYS A 11 2.21 -1.64 2.82
N TYR A 12 1.24 -1.11 3.56
CA TYR A 12 1.48 -0.56 4.89
C TYR A 12 1.99 -1.64 5.84
N GLN A 13 1.33 -2.81 5.90
CA GLN A 13 1.81 -3.94 6.71
C GLN A 13 3.23 -4.35 6.31
N LEU A 14 3.52 -4.41 5.01
CA LEU A 14 4.87 -4.72 4.53
C LEU A 14 5.89 -3.65 4.95
N SER A 15 5.52 -2.36 4.93
CA SER A 15 6.41 -1.26 5.35
C SER A 15 6.81 -1.30 6.83
N LEU A 16 6.11 -2.07 7.67
CA LEU A 16 6.48 -2.24 9.08
C LEU A 16 7.64 -3.23 9.29
N ASN A 17 8.10 -3.93 8.25
CA ASN A 17 9.25 -4.82 8.35
C ASN A 17 10.55 -4.01 8.45
N GLU A 18 11.49 -4.48 9.27
CA GLU A 18 12.82 -3.87 9.43
C GLU A 18 13.74 -4.08 8.21
N TYR A 19 13.48 -5.13 7.43
CA TYR A 19 14.32 -5.51 6.28
C TYR A 19 13.48 -5.96 5.10
N PHE A 20 13.96 -5.66 3.89
CA PHE A 20 13.34 -6.08 2.64
C PHE A 20 14.23 -6.98 1.79
N THR A 21 13.64 -8.01 1.23
CA THR A 21 14.15 -8.75 0.07
C THR A 21 13.84 -7.99 -1.21
N LEU A 22 14.51 -8.36 -2.31
CA LEU A 22 14.24 -7.79 -3.63
C LEU A 22 12.76 -7.93 -4.05
N LYS A 23 12.12 -9.06 -3.72
CA LYS A 23 10.70 -9.30 -4.02
C LYS A 23 9.80 -8.34 -3.25
N GLU A 24 10.10 -8.10 -1.98
CA GLU A 24 9.34 -7.17 -1.14
C GLU A 24 9.52 -5.73 -1.63
N ILE A 25 10.71 -5.32 -2.06
CA ILE A 25 10.91 -4.01 -2.71
C ILE A 25 10.03 -3.89 -3.96
N MET A 26 9.98 -4.93 -4.81
CA MET A 26 9.11 -4.94 -5.99
C MET A 26 7.63 -4.78 -5.62
N GLN A 27 7.16 -5.49 -4.60
CA GLN A 27 5.77 -5.43 -4.15
C GLN A 27 5.42 -4.08 -3.50
N LEU A 28 6.31 -3.58 -2.64
CA LEU A 28 6.14 -2.35 -1.89
C LEU A 28 6.14 -1.12 -2.81
N ARG A 29 7.00 -1.13 -3.85
CA ARG A 29 7.16 -0.03 -4.81
C ARG A 29 6.37 -0.20 -6.10
N ASP A 30 5.65 -1.31 -6.25
CA ASP A 30 4.87 -1.65 -7.45
C ASP A 30 5.72 -1.54 -8.73
N CYS A 31 6.91 -2.14 -8.71
CA CYS A 31 7.89 -2.00 -9.77
C CYS A 31 8.46 -3.34 -10.24
N GLY A 32 9.02 -3.33 -11.45
CA GLY A 32 9.69 -4.48 -12.04
C GLY A 32 11.04 -4.78 -11.39
N LYS A 33 11.59 -5.97 -11.68
CA LYS A 33 12.86 -6.45 -11.11
C LYS A 33 14.01 -5.49 -11.32
N SER A 34 14.17 -4.92 -12.52
CA SER A 34 15.27 -3.99 -12.83
C SER A 34 15.22 -2.72 -11.98
N SER A 35 14.04 -2.14 -11.81
CA SER A 35 13.85 -0.96 -10.95
C SER A 35 14.09 -1.30 -9.48
N ALA A 36 13.64 -2.46 -9.01
CA ALA A 36 13.89 -2.90 -7.64
C ALA A 36 15.38 -3.17 -7.37
N ILE A 37 16.13 -3.68 -8.35
CA ILE A 37 17.59 -3.83 -8.25
C ILE A 37 18.25 -2.46 -8.10
N ALA A 38 17.89 -1.49 -8.96
CA ALA A 38 18.44 -0.15 -8.88
C ALA A 38 18.13 0.55 -7.54
N ILE A 39 16.93 0.35 -6.99
CA ILE A 39 16.57 0.83 -5.63
C ILE A 39 17.45 0.15 -4.58
N ARG A 40 17.61 -1.18 -4.67
CA ARG A 40 18.42 -1.94 -3.73
C ARG A 40 19.89 -1.51 -3.76
N GLU A 41 20.46 -1.29 -4.94
CA GLU A 41 21.85 -0.83 -5.09
C GLU A 41 22.06 0.53 -4.40
N LYS A 42 21.16 1.48 -4.64
CA LYS A 42 21.18 2.77 -3.93
C LYS A 42 21.03 2.61 -2.41
N ALA A 43 20.16 1.71 -1.97
CA ALA A 43 19.98 1.43 -0.55
C ALA A 43 21.23 0.78 0.08
N ILE A 44 21.94 -0.07 -0.67
CA ILE A 44 23.24 -0.61 -0.25
C ILE A 44 24.27 0.52 -0.11
N ASP A 45 24.35 1.42 -1.09
CA ASP A 45 25.25 2.58 -1.02
C ASP A 45 24.95 3.45 0.21
N TYR A 46 23.67 3.70 0.48
CA TYR A 46 23.23 4.39 1.70
C TYR A 46 23.69 3.66 2.96
N CYS A 47 23.53 2.33 3.03
CA CYS A 47 24.00 1.55 4.16
C CYS A 47 25.52 1.64 4.36
N ILE A 48 26.30 1.58 3.28
CA ILE A 48 27.77 1.68 3.34
C ILE A 48 28.21 3.05 3.86
N ILE A 49 27.58 4.13 3.38
CA ILE A 49 27.91 5.51 3.78
C ILE A 49 27.65 5.73 5.28
N ASN A 50 26.60 5.11 5.81
CA ASN A 50 26.16 5.28 7.20
C ASN A 50 26.62 4.16 8.14
N ASP A 51 27.58 3.32 7.71
CA ASP A 51 28.15 2.21 8.50
C ASP A 51 27.12 1.20 9.01
N TYR A 52 26.08 0.92 8.21
CA TYR A 52 25.10 -0.12 8.47
C TYR A 52 25.51 -1.47 7.88
N GLU A 53 25.16 -2.56 8.56
CA GLU A 53 25.40 -3.92 8.06
C GLU A 53 24.56 -4.22 6.80
N VAL A 54 25.21 -4.73 5.75
CA VAL A 54 24.57 -5.07 4.47
C VAL A 54 24.40 -6.58 4.33
N GLY A 55 23.15 -7.04 4.27
CA GLY A 55 22.81 -8.43 4.00
C GLY A 55 22.88 -8.81 2.51
N THR A 56 23.26 -10.06 2.22
CA THR A 56 23.31 -10.59 0.85
C THR A 56 21.93 -10.74 0.19
N ARG A 57 20.89 -11.01 0.98
CA ARG A 57 19.51 -11.25 0.50
C ARG A 57 18.49 -10.21 0.94
N LYS A 58 18.81 -9.48 2.01
CA LYS A 58 17.94 -8.50 2.66
C LYS A 58 18.69 -7.18 2.82
N ILE A 59 17.97 -6.07 2.78
CA ILE A 59 18.49 -4.72 3.02
C ILE A 59 17.62 -4.01 4.04
N LEU A 60 18.19 -3.07 4.81
CA LEU A 60 17.45 -2.28 5.79
C LEU A 60 16.29 -1.53 5.13
N ALA A 61 15.14 -1.55 5.78
CA ALA A 61 13.95 -0.85 5.32
C ALA A 61 14.16 0.66 5.28
N GLU A 62 14.80 1.21 6.31
CA GLU A 62 15.17 2.62 6.41
C GLU A 62 15.96 3.10 5.19
N ALA A 63 16.95 2.33 4.74
CA ALA A 63 17.72 2.67 3.54
C ALA A 63 16.84 2.70 2.27
N VAL A 64 15.87 1.78 2.16
CA VAL A 64 14.91 1.77 1.04
C VAL A 64 13.94 2.96 1.12
N PHE A 65 13.54 3.35 2.33
CA PHE A 65 12.69 4.51 2.56
C PHE A 65 13.39 5.79 2.14
N GLU A 66 14.62 5.98 2.59
CA GLU A 66 15.42 7.16 2.28
C GLU A 66 15.65 7.31 0.78
N VAL A 67 16.13 6.27 0.08
CA VAL A 67 16.44 6.39 -1.36
C VAL A 67 15.21 6.58 -2.26
N THR A 68 14.01 6.34 -1.73
CA THR A 68 12.76 6.50 -2.49
C THR A 68 11.84 7.59 -1.95
N GLN A 69 12.18 8.19 -0.81
CA GLN A 69 11.40 9.21 -0.11
C GLN A 69 9.95 8.76 0.14
N LYS A 70 9.80 7.49 0.55
CA LYS A 70 8.53 6.80 0.81
C LYS A 70 8.69 5.87 2.00
N ASP A 71 8.55 6.45 3.18
CA ASP A 71 8.62 5.77 4.46
C ASP A 71 7.27 5.16 4.86
N THR A 72 7.20 4.66 6.09
CA THR A 72 6.00 4.05 6.67
C THR A 72 4.81 5.03 6.72
N GLU A 73 5.04 6.32 6.97
CA GLU A 73 3.98 7.33 7.03
C GLU A 73 3.32 7.51 5.66
N PHE A 74 4.10 7.56 4.59
CA PHE A 74 3.56 7.55 3.22
C PHE A 74 2.59 6.37 2.99
N TYR A 75 2.92 5.18 3.49
CA TYR A 75 2.07 4.00 3.33
C TYR A 75 0.83 4.05 4.22
N TYR A 76 0.96 4.57 5.44
CA TYR A 76 -0.15 4.78 6.36
C TYR A 76 -1.19 5.73 5.75
N ASP A 77 -0.75 6.88 5.23
CA ASP A 77 -1.64 7.88 4.61
C ASP A 77 -2.42 7.30 3.43
N LYS A 78 -1.74 6.51 2.58
CA LYS A 78 -2.39 5.86 1.45
C LYS A 78 -3.40 4.80 1.89
N MET A 79 -3.08 4.03 2.92
CA MET A 79 -3.99 3.03 3.49
C MET A 79 -5.23 3.68 4.11
N MET A 80 -5.06 4.81 4.80
CA MET A 80 -6.19 5.58 5.34
C MET A 80 -7.09 6.13 4.24
N LEU A 81 -6.52 6.69 3.17
CA LEU A 81 -7.29 7.17 2.02
C LEU A 81 -8.05 6.05 1.30
N GLU A 82 -7.43 4.88 1.12
CA GLU A 82 -8.09 3.69 0.56
C GLU A 82 -9.29 3.29 1.43
N THR A 83 -9.10 3.21 2.74
CA THR A 83 -10.15 2.85 3.71
C THR A 83 -11.31 3.87 3.72
N LEU A 84 -11.00 5.16 3.71
CA LEU A 84 -12.01 6.23 3.67
C LEU A 84 -12.81 6.21 2.36
N SER A 85 -12.14 5.93 1.25
CA SER A 85 -12.80 5.76 -0.05
C SER A 85 -13.79 4.60 0.01
N GLU A 86 -13.37 3.42 0.50
CA GLU A 86 -14.23 2.24 0.65
C GLU A 86 -15.46 2.52 1.53
N LEU A 87 -15.25 3.16 2.69
CA LEU A 87 -16.35 3.55 3.59
C LEU A 87 -17.34 4.50 2.91
N SER A 88 -16.85 5.47 2.14
CA SER A 88 -17.72 6.42 1.43
C SER A 88 -18.61 5.73 0.38
N TYR A 89 -18.11 4.69 -0.28
CA TYR A 89 -18.90 3.91 -1.23
C TYR A 89 -19.98 3.10 -0.50
N SER A 90 -19.63 2.41 0.59
CA SER A 90 -20.59 1.62 1.37
C SER A 90 -21.74 2.48 1.93
N ILE A 91 -21.43 3.67 2.46
CA ILE A 91 -22.45 4.60 2.96
C ILE A 91 -23.39 5.06 1.83
N ASN A 92 -22.84 5.34 0.64
CA ASN A 92 -23.66 5.76 -0.51
C ASN A 92 -24.58 4.63 -1.01
N GLU A 93 -24.10 3.38 -1.01
CA GLU A 93 -24.91 2.21 -1.38
C GLU A 93 -26.05 1.95 -0.38
N GLU A 94 -25.79 2.03 0.92
CA GLU A 94 -26.82 1.88 1.96
C GLU A 94 -27.91 2.96 1.82
N ASN A 95 -27.51 4.23 1.66
CA ASN A 95 -28.43 5.34 1.44
C ASN A 95 -29.27 5.18 0.16
N LEU A 96 -28.71 4.59 -0.90
CA LEU A 96 -29.44 4.32 -2.15
C LEU A 96 -30.44 3.18 -1.96
N SER A 97 -30.04 2.12 -1.25
CA SER A 97 -30.89 0.96 -0.92
C SER A 97 -32.11 1.38 -0.10
N GLU A 98 -31.92 2.20 0.95
CA GLU A 98 -33.02 2.74 1.77
C GLU A 98 -33.99 3.59 0.95
N LYS A 99 -33.46 4.50 0.11
CA LYS A 99 -34.29 5.33 -0.78
C LYS A 99 -35.11 4.50 -1.76
N LEU A 100 -34.54 3.42 -2.29
CA LEU A 100 -35.26 2.50 -3.19
C LEU A 100 -36.33 1.71 -2.43
N TYR A 101 -36.04 1.22 -1.23
CA TYR A 101 -37.01 0.55 -0.38
C TYR A 101 -38.21 1.44 -0.06
N ASP A 102 -37.96 2.69 0.35
CA ASP A 102 -38.99 3.69 0.63
C ASP A 102 -39.81 4.05 -0.61
N ALA A 103 -39.16 4.21 -1.77
CA ALA A 103 -39.84 4.51 -3.03
C ALA A 103 -40.75 3.35 -3.49
N MET A 104 -40.33 2.10 -3.28
CA MET A 104 -41.14 0.92 -3.60
C MET A 104 -42.34 0.78 -2.66
N ASN A 105 -42.18 1.07 -1.37
CA ASN A 105 -43.26 0.98 -0.39
C ASN A 105 -44.26 2.13 -0.48
N LYS A 106 -43.82 3.35 -0.84
CA LYS A 106 -44.73 4.46 -1.16
C LYS A 106 -45.62 4.19 -2.37
N LYS A 107 -45.18 3.35 -3.33
CA LYS A 107 -46.03 2.93 -4.47
C LYS A 107 -47.04 1.83 -4.12
N LYS A 108 -46.95 1.20 -2.94
CA LYS A 108 -47.87 0.14 -2.49
C LYS A 108 -48.91 0.63 -1.47
N GLY A 109 -48.89 1.90 -1.08
CA GLY A 109 -49.88 2.52 -0.21
C GLY A 109 -50.64 3.63 -0.93
N TYR A 110 -51.94 3.42 -1.11
CA TYR A 110 -52.96 4.26 -1.77
C TYR A 110 -52.91 4.18 -3.32
N SER A 111 -53.93 3.64 -3.99
CA SER A 111 -55.37 3.62 -3.67
C SER A 111 -56.05 2.29 -3.94
#